data_AF-A0A7S3H1L0-F1
#
_entry.id   AF-A0A7S3H1L0-F1
#
_cell.length_a   1.000
_cell.length_b   1.000
_cell.length_c   1.000
_cell.angle_alpha   90.00
_cell.angle_beta   90.00
_cell.angle_gamma   90.00
#
_symmetry.space_group_name_H-M   'P 1'
#
loop_
_entity.id
_entity.type
_entity.pdbx_description
1 polymer ?
#
loop_
_entity_poly.entity_id
_entity_poly.type
_entity_poly.pdbx_seq_one_letter_code
_entity_poly.pdbx_strand_id
1 'polypeptide(L)'
;KEQPIECFLGTPGLCITSLLNLPKPNLIPGEYDWLIFGDNKGTLYGFKLNHLDGGRYEAEDRASGRFRRSTHTEGVAIKHLVGCYGEEHNSHHKEVQRSCLPYSVFMNKVALSNKTFYSLGEDGILLTWNLHSDGWRCSSNSHFQREDVVSTHCSRLVPNILVRYDKASGSFQCHDTAKNRQARNSVAG
;
A
#
# COMPACT_ATOMS: atom_id res chain seq x y z
N LYS A 1 20.97 14.56 -20.78
CA LYS A 1 20.02 13.67 -21.48
C LYS A 1 19.62 12.60 -20.46
N GLU A 2 18.42 12.70 -19.90
CA GLU A 2 17.88 11.70 -18.98
C GLU A 2 17.55 10.44 -19.79
N GLN A 3 18.16 9.31 -19.46
CA GLN A 3 17.75 8.02 -20.02
C GLN A 3 16.58 7.50 -19.18
N PRO A 4 15.47 7.07 -19.80
CA PRO A 4 14.36 6.50 -19.05
C PRO A 4 14.82 5.25 -18.30
N ILE A 5 14.28 5.04 -17.10
CA ILE A 5 14.45 3.79 -16.37
C ILE A 5 13.67 2.72 -17.13
N GLU A 6 14.37 1.93 -17.95
CA GLU A 6 13.82 0.71 -18.55
C GLU A 6 13.80 -0.39 -17.48
N CYS A 7 12.80 -0.35 -16.59
CA CYS A 7 12.47 -1.51 -15.79
C CYS A 7 11.99 -2.59 -16.76
N PHE A 8 12.78 -3.66 -16.94
CA PHE A 8 12.46 -4.81 -17.78
C PHE A 8 11.15 -5.48 -17.33
N LEU A 9 10.03 -4.99 -17.83
CA LEU A 9 8.72 -5.65 -17.78
C LEU A 9 8.52 -6.50 -19.05
N GLY A 10 9.61 -7.06 -19.58
CA GLY A 10 9.63 -7.85 -20.82
C GLY A 10 8.96 -9.22 -20.70
N THR A 11 8.19 -9.47 -19.64
CA THR A 11 7.38 -10.68 -19.48
C THR A 11 6.14 -10.57 -20.38
N PRO A 12 6.03 -11.41 -21.44
CA PRO A 12 4.87 -11.39 -22.31
C PRO A 12 3.58 -11.60 -21.50
N GLY A 13 2.63 -10.68 -21.67
CA GLY A 13 1.35 -10.73 -20.98
C GLY A 13 1.33 -10.24 -19.53
N LEU A 14 2.37 -9.52 -19.08
CA LEU A 14 2.27 -8.70 -17.87
C LEU A 14 1.47 -7.43 -18.19
N CYS A 15 0.32 -7.24 -17.55
CA CYS A 15 -0.48 -6.02 -17.64
C CYS A 15 -0.58 -5.40 -16.25
N ILE A 16 0.06 -4.26 -16.05
CA ILE A 16 -0.01 -3.51 -14.80
C ILE A 16 -1.40 -2.90 -14.68
N THR A 17 -2.10 -3.24 -13.60
CA THR A 17 -3.47 -2.76 -13.32
C THR A 17 -3.50 -1.72 -12.20
N SER A 18 -2.50 -1.73 -11.31
CA SER A 18 -2.39 -0.77 -10.22
C SER A 18 -0.92 -0.48 -9.89
N LEU A 19 -0.66 0.74 -9.43
CA LEU A 19 0.67 1.22 -9.07
C LEU A 19 0.59 2.03 -7.76
N LEU A 20 1.54 1.81 -6.86
CA LEU A 20 1.69 2.56 -5.61
C LEU A 20 3.17 2.89 -5.40
N ASN A 21 3.42 4.12 -4.96
CA ASN A 21 4.74 4.58 -4.60
C ASN A 21 4.78 4.92 -3.11
N LEU A 22 5.66 4.28 -2.34
CA LEU A 22 5.77 4.47 -0.89
C LEU A 22 7.03 5.27 -0.54
N PRO A 23 6.94 6.22 0.41
CA PRO A 23 8.07 7.05 0.82
C PRO A 23 9.14 6.22 1.57
N LYS A 24 10.33 6.77 1.69
CA LYS A 24 11.44 6.22 2.49
C LYS A 24 11.13 6.24 4.00
N PRO A 25 11.53 5.22 4.78
CA PRO A 25 11.41 5.21 6.24
C PRO A 25 12.07 6.40 6.94
N ASN A 26 13.12 6.95 6.35
CA ASN A 26 14.01 7.92 6.98
C ASN A 26 14.22 9.15 6.07
N LEU A 27 13.32 10.12 6.23
CA LEU A 27 13.59 11.55 6.49
C LEU A 27 14.01 12.53 5.37
N ILE A 28 14.04 12.17 4.09
CA ILE A 28 14.06 13.20 3.04
C ILE A 28 12.67 13.27 2.39
N PRO A 29 11.90 14.36 2.59
CA PRO A 29 10.65 14.58 1.88
C PRO A 29 10.87 14.47 0.36
N GLY A 30 10.12 13.58 -0.29
CA GLY A 30 10.22 13.33 -1.74
C GLY A 30 11.08 12.12 -2.15
N GLU A 31 11.78 11.47 -1.22
CA GLU A 31 12.43 10.19 -1.52
C GLU A 31 11.45 9.03 -1.34
N TYR A 32 11.31 8.24 -2.41
CA TYR A 32 10.52 7.03 -2.43
C TYR A 32 11.43 5.82 -2.41
N ASP A 33 11.10 4.86 -1.53
CA ASP A 33 11.90 3.65 -1.39
C ASP A 33 11.30 2.47 -2.13
N TRP A 34 9.99 2.46 -2.38
CA TRP A 34 9.32 1.30 -2.95
C TRP A 34 8.34 1.68 -4.05
N LEU A 35 8.56 1.10 -5.24
CA LEU A 35 7.56 1.06 -6.30
C LEU A 35 6.86 -0.30 -6.25
N ILE A 36 5.56 -0.31 -6.08
CA ILE A 36 4.74 -1.53 -5.97
C ILE A 36 3.71 -1.52 -7.08
N PHE A 37 3.55 -2.63 -7.78
CA PHE A 37 2.48 -2.79 -8.76
C PHE A 37 1.77 -4.12 -8.62
N GLY A 38 0.49 -4.08 -8.98
CA GLY A 38 -0.35 -5.26 -9.15
C GLY A 38 -0.63 -5.49 -10.62
N ASP A 39 -0.76 -6.76 -10.99
CA ASP A 39 -1.09 -7.15 -12.36
C ASP A 39 -2.50 -7.73 -12.51
N ASN A 40 -2.86 -8.00 -13.76
CA ASN A 40 -4.14 -8.60 -14.14
C ASN A 40 -4.28 -10.09 -13.78
N LYS A 41 -3.27 -10.71 -13.15
CA LYS A 41 -3.26 -12.12 -12.74
C LYS A 41 -3.29 -12.30 -11.23
N GLY A 42 -3.43 -11.23 -10.46
CA GLY A 42 -3.47 -11.26 -9.00
C GLY A 42 -2.07 -11.31 -8.37
N THR A 43 -1.04 -10.99 -9.15
CA THR A 43 0.33 -10.96 -8.69
C THR A 43 0.75 -9.55 -8.32
N LEU A 44 1.48 -9.45 -7.20
CA LEU A 44 2.09 -8.23 -6.73
C LEU A 44 3.60 -8.31 -6.89
N TYR A 45 4.19 -7.18 -7.25
CA TYR A 45 5.62 -6.98 -7.33
C TYR A 45 5.98 -5.70 -6.59
N GLY A 46 7.17 -5.67 -6.01
CA GLY A 46 7.70 -4.43 -5.46
C GLY A 46 9.20 -4.33 -5.66
N PHE A 47 9.64 -3.10 -5.88
CA PHE A 47 11.01 -2.76 -6.23
C PHE A 47 11.49 -1.74 -5.24
N LYS A 48 12.52 -2.10 -4.47
CA LYS A 48 13.16 -1.15 -3.59
C LYS A 48 14.12 -0.31 -4.40
N LEU A 49 13.94 1.00 -4.43
CA LEU A 49 14.73 1.91 -5.23
C LEU A 49 15.90 2.46 -4.41
N ASN A 50 17.13 2.22 -4.87
CA ASN A 50 18.33 2.86 -4.37
C ASN A 50 18.58 4.13 -5.17
N HIS A 51 18.74 5.25 -4.47
CA HIS A 51 19.16 6.50 -5.10
C HIS A 51 20.66 6.44 -5.42
N LEU A 52 20.98 6.68 -6.69
CA LEU A 52 22.34 6.78 -7.20
C LEU A 52 22.69 8.25 -7.47
N ASP A 53 23.98 8.54 -7.60
CA ASP A 53 24.44 9.89 -7.95
C ASP A 53 23.86 10.37 -9.28
N GLY A 54 23.58 11.67 -9.36
CA GLY A 54 23.04 12.30 -10.58
C GLY A 54 21.54 12.06 -10.79
N GLY A 55 20.77 11.79 -9.73
CA GLY A 55 19.31 11.66 -9.77
C GLY A 55 18.81 10.37 -10.42
N ARG A 56 19.68 9.35 -10.50
CA ARG A 56 19.35 8.03 -11.04
C ARG A 56 18.83 7.13 -9.93
N TYR A 57 18.01 6.17 -10.30
CA TYR A 57 17.51 5.14 -9.39
C TYR A 57 17.78 3.76 -9.95
N GLU A 58 18.09 2.82 -9.07
CA GLU A 58 18.29 1.40 -9.40
C GLU A 58 17.50 0.53 -8.44
N ALA A 59 16.90 -0.55 -8.93
CA ALA A 59 16.21 -1.50 -8.07
C ALA A 59 17.23 -2.35 -7.31
N GLU A 60 17.04 -2.50 -5.99
CA GLU A 60 17.86 -3.41 -5.19
C GLU A 60 17.43 -4.85 -5.46
N ASP A 61 18.25 -5.61 -6.19
CA ASP A 61 17.95 -6.99 -6.63
C ASP A 61 17.48 -7.91 -5.50
N ARG A 62 18.10 -7.82 -4.33
CA ARG A 62 17.80 -8.72 -3.19
C ARG A 62 16.49 -8.41 -2.49
N ALA A 63 16.07 -7.15 -2.52
CA ALA A 63 14.84 -6.68 -1.88
C ALA A 63 13.67 -6.60 -2.86
N SER A 64 13.94 -6.67 -4.17
CA SER A 64 12.96 -6.49 -5.23
C SER A 64 12.44 -7.81 -5.78
N GLY A 65 11.22 -7.79 -6.31
CA GLY A 65 10.63 -8.91 -7.05
C GLY A 65 9.18 -9.20 -6.68
N ARG A 66 8.76 -10.43 -6.97
CA ARG A 66 7.39 -10.91 -6.72
C ARG A 66 7.12 -11.08 -5.23
N PHE A 67 6.00 -10.54 -4.76
CA PHE A 67 5.55 -10.70 -3.39
C PHE A 67 5.17 -12.15 -3.14
N ARG A 68 5.79 -12.76 -2.12
CA ARG A 68 5.55 -14.16 -1.78
C ARG A 68 4.26 -14.28 -0.97
N ARG A 69 3.58 -15.42 -1.10
CA ARG A 69 2.37 -15.77 -0.31
C ARG A 69 1.22 -14.76 -0.46
N SER A 70 1.08 -14.16 -1.64
CA SER A 70 -0.16 -13.48 -2.00
C SER A 70 -1.30 -14.49 -1.95
N THR A 71 -2.38 -14.16 -1.24
CA THR A 71 -3.60 -14.98 -1.17
C THR A 71 -4.72 -14.36 -2.00
N HIS A 72 -4.38 -13.50 -2.97
CA HIS A 72 -5.33 -13.10 -4.01
C HIS A 72 -5.65 -14.29 -4.90
N THR A 73 -6.85 -14.30 -5.46
CA THR A 73 -7.26 -15.35 -6.40
C THR A 73 -6.40 -15.27 -7.66
N GLU A 74 -5.80 -16.39 -8.06
CA GLU A 74 -5.01 -16.45 -9.29
C GLU A 74 -5.89 -16.12 -10.51
N GLY A 75 -5.36 -15.27 -11.40
CA GLY A 75 -6.09 -14.81 -12.58
C GLY A 75 -7.09 -13.68 -12.32
N VAL A 76 -7.21 -13.19 -11.08
CA VAL A 76 -8.04 -12.03 -10.74
C VAL A 76 -7.16 -10.80 -10.56
N ALA A 77 -7.44 -9.73 -11.30
CA ALA A 77 -6.62 -8.53 -11.28
C ALA A 77 -6.53 -7.85 -9.91
N ILE A 78 -5.37 -7.27 -9.60
CA ILE A 78 -5.21 -6.35 -8.47
C ILE A 78 -5.71 -4.97 -8.90
N LYS A 79 -6.90 -4.59 -8.43
CA LYS A 79 -7.59 -3.38 -8.86
C LYS A 79 -7.05 -2.13 -8.16
N HIS A 80 -6.79 -2.21 -6.86
CA HIS A 80 -6.34 -1.07 -6.06
C HIS A 80 -5.13 -1.41 -5.19
N LEU A 81 -4.17 -0.48 -5.17
CA LEU A 81 -3.09 -0.43 -4.19
C LEU A 81 -3.25 0.85 -3.36
N VAL A 82 -3.30 0.70 -2.04
CA VAL A 82 -3.67 1.78 -1.12
C VAL A 82 -2.61 1.92 -0.05
N GLY A 83 -1.86 3.03 -0.07
CA GLY A 83 -0.93 3.36 1.02
C GLY A 83 -1.69 3.71 2.30
N CYS A 84 -1.07 3.45 3.46
CA CYS A 84 -1.61 3.80 4.78
C CYS A 84 -1.02 5.12 5.28
N TYR A 85 -1.64 5.78 6.25
CA TYR A 85 -1.04 6.92 6.97
C TYR A 85 -0.59 6.57 8.40
N GLY A 86 -0.71 5.30 8.78
CA GLY A 86 -0.44 4.83 10.12
C GLY A 86 -1.09 3.47 10.35
N GLU A 87 -0.69 2.84 11.45
CA GLU A 87 -1.22 1.53 11.86
C GLU A 87 -2.29 1.64 12.94
N GLU A 88 -2.27 2.73 13.69
CA GLU A 88 -3.14 3.04 14.82
C GLU A 88 -3.87 4.36 14.59
N HIS A 89 -5.04 4.51 15.21
CA HIS A 89 -5.86 5.72 15.14
C HIS A 89 -5.11 7.00 15.58
N ASN A 90 -4.08 6.85 16.41
CA ASN A 90 -3.28 7.94 16.98
C ASN A 90 -1.85 7.99 16.43
N SER A 91 -1.53 7.22 15.37
CA SER A 91 -0.16 7.07 14.85
C SER A 91 0.52 8.41 14.56
N HIS A 92 -0.24 9.41 14.08
CA HIS A 92 0.26 10.75 13.76
C HIS A 92 0.15 11.75 14.93
N HIS A 93 -0.55 11.43 16.03
CA HIS A 93 -0.75 12.39 17.14
C HIS A 93 0.57 12.85 17.77
N LYS A 94 1.52 11.93 17.93
CA LYS A 94 2.85 12.26 18.47
C LYS A 94 3.61 13.23 17.56
N GLU A 95 3.43 13.10 16.25
CA GLU A 95 4.08 13.97 15.26
C GLU A 95 3.41 15.34 15.18
N VAL A 96 2.07 15.38 15.21
CA VAL A 96 1.27 16.62 15.35
C VAL A 96 1.79 17.44 16.53
N GLN A 97 1.86 16.81 17.71
CA GLN A 97 2.28 17.47 18.95
C GLN A 97 3.70 18.04 18.88
N ARG A 98 4.61 17.40 18.12
CA ARG A 98 5.98 17.87 17.92
C ARG A 98 6.10 18.97 16.87
N SER A 99 5.21 18.99 15.87
CA SER A 99 5.31 19.91 14.73
C SER A 99 4.99 21.36 15.06
N CYS A 100 4.28 21.61 16.17
CA CYS A 100 3.73 22.94 16.52
C CYS A 100 2.88 23.59 15.41
N LEU A 101 2.37 22.79 14.45
CA LEU A 101 1.51 23.27 13.37
C LEU A 101 0.03 23.13 13.74
N PRO A 102 -0.86 24.00 13.21
CA PRO A 102 -2.28 23.75 13.24
C PRO A 102 -2.61 22.38 12.62
N TYR A 103 -3.54 21.64 13.23
CA TYR A 103 -3.85 20.27 12.83
C TYR A 103 -4.19 20.15 11.33
N SER A 104 -5.00 21.06 10.79
CA SER A 104 -5.38 21.08 9.37
C SER A 104 -4.17 21.23 8.42
N VAL A 105 -3.18 22.04 8.79
CA VAL A 105 -1.94 22.22 8.02
C VAL A 105 -1.07 20.96 8.11
N PHE A 106 -0.99 20.37 9.31
CA PHE A 106 -0.29 19.11 9.51
C PHE A 106 -0.88 17.98 8.65
N MET A 107 -2.21 17.85 8.60
CA MET A 107 -2.90 16.80 7.82
C MET A 107 -2.56 16.81 6.32
N ASN A 108 -2.16 17.96 5.78
CA ASN A 108 -1.72 18.08 4.38
C ASN A 108 -0.28 17.62 4.15
N LYS A 109 0.50 17.47 5.24
CA LYS A 109 1.93 17.09 5.22
C LYS A 109 2.18 15.66 5.69
N VAL A 110 1.16 14.96 6.18
CA VAL A 110 1.31 13.56 6.65
C VAL A 110 1.75 12.69 5.51
N ALA A 111 2.93 12.10 5.65
CA ALA A 111 3.44 11.13 4.70
C ALA A 111 2.69 9.80 4.82
N LEU A 112 2.66 9.04 3.73
CA LEU A 112 2.23 7.64 3.80
C LEU A 112 3.18 6.86 4.71
N SER A 113 2.65 5.90 5.44
CA SER A 113 3.42 4.84 6.06
C SER A 113 4.20 4.11 4.96
N ASN A 114 5.49 3.99 5.19
CA ASN A 114 6.40 3.23 4.36
C ASN A 114 6.46 1.74 4.77
N LYS A 115 5.70 1.34 5.81
CA LYS A 115 5.73 0.00 6.38
C LYS A 115 4.47 -0.80 6.10
N THR A 116 3.39 -0.16 5.66
CA THR A 116 2.11 -0.82 5.47
C THR A 116 1.39 -0.27 4.24
N PHE A 117 0.81 -1.16 3.46
CA PHE A 117 -0.16 -0.82 2.43
C PHE A 117 -1.20 -1.93 2.29
N TYR A 118 -2.25 -1.67 1.51
CA TYR A 118 -3.27 -2.64 1.17
C TYR A 118 -3.34 -2.90 -0.32
N SER A 119 -3.69 -4.12 -0.70
CA SER A 119 -4.00 -4.51 -2.07
C SER A 119 -5.40 -5.10 -2.13
N LEU A 120 -6.23 -4.63 -3.06
CA LEU A 120 -7.60 -5.09 -3.26
C LEU A 120 -7.75 -5.72 -4.65
N GLY A 121 -8.13 -7.00 -4.69
CA GLY A 121 -8.47 -7.71 -5.92
C GLY A 121 -9.87 -7.36 -6.43
N GLU A 122 -10.15 -7.65 -7.71
CA GLU A 122 -11.50 -7.51 -8.29
C GLU A 122 -12.53 -8.49 -7.69
N ASP A 123 -12.07 -9.54 -7.01
CA ASP A 123 -12.89 -10.46 -6.24
C ASP A 123 -13.33 -9.90 -4.88
N GLY A 124 -12.83 -8.71 -4.49
CA GLY A 124 -13.12 -8.10 -3.20
C GLY A 124 -12.20 -8.56 -2.07
N ILE A 125 -11.16 -9.36 -2.36
CA ILE A 125 -10.15 -9.75 -1.37
C ILE A 125 -9.24 -8.55 -1.10
N LEU A 126 -9.26 -8.08 0.14
CA LEU A 126 -8.34 -7.09 0.67
C LEU A 126 -7.23 -7.77 1.46
N LEU A 127 -5.98 -7.58 1.03
CA LEU A 127 -4.80 -8.02 1.78
C LEU A 127 -4.06 -6.83 2.39
N THR A 128 -3.58 -7.02 3.61
CA THR A 128 -2.69 -6.08 4.30
C THR A 128 -1.25 -6.55 4.18
N TRP A 129 -0.37 -5.69 3.69
CA TRP A 129 1.05 -5.95 3.55
C TRP A 129 1.84 -5.15 4.56
N ASN A 130 2.77 -5.79 5.26
CA ASN A 130 3.66 -5.12 6.20
C ASN A 130 5.12 -5.40 5.81
N LEU A 131 5.96 -4.38 5.94
CA LEU A 131 7.39 -4.47 5.69
C LEU A 131 8.10 -5.03 6.93
N HIS A 132 8.78 -6.16 6.75
CA HIS A 132 9.63 -6.80 7.73
C HIS A 132 11.10 -6.69 7.32
N SER A 133 12.01 -7.17 8.17
CA SER A 133 13.45 -7.19 7.88
C SER A 133 13.81 -8.01 6.64
N ASP A 134 12.98 -8.99 6.28
CA ASP A 134 13.14 -9.85 5.11
C ASP A 134 12.21 -9.50 3.94
N GLY A 135 11.56 -8.33 3.99
CA GLY A 135 10.70 -7.81 2.92
C GLY A 135 9.21 -7.82 3.28
N TRP A 136 8.37 -7.71 2.25
CA TRP A 136 6.93 -7.58 2.40
C TRP A 136 6.26 -8.90 2.74
N ARG A 137 5.42 -8.89 3.79
CA ARG A 137 4.61 -10.05 4.19
C ARG A 137 3.13 -9.69 4.24
N CYS A 138 2.30 -10.56 3.68
CA CYS A 138 0.86 -10.48 3.85
C CYS A 138 0.53 -10.86 5.29
N SER A 139 -0.07 -9.92 6.04
CA SER A 139 -0.56 -10.22 7.38
C SER A 139 -2.00 -10.70 7.29
N SER A 140 -2.99 -9.87 6.97
CA SER A 140 -4.42 -10.20 7.05
C SER A 140 -5.12 -10.23 5.70
N ASN A 141 -6.16 -11.05 5.60
CA ASN A 141 -7.16 -10.99 4.55
C ASN A 141 -8.49 -10.47 5.10
N SER A 142 -9.23 -9.73 4.29
CA SER A 142 -10.64 -9.42 4.54
C SER A 142 -11.37 -9.57 3.23
N HIS A 143 -12.58 -10.10 3.30
CA HIS A 143 -13.39 -10.29 2.12
C HIS A 143 -14.48 -9.25 2.15
N PHE A 144 -14.49 -8.38 1.15
CA PHE A 144 -15.62 -7.53 0.92
C PHE A 144 -16.65 -8.27 0.08
N GLN A 145 -17.95 -8.05 0.32
CA GLN A 145 -18.95 -8.56 -0.61
C GLN A 145 -18.66 -7.99 -2.00
N ARG A 146 -18.69 -8.88 -3.00
CA ARG A 146 -18.19 -8.64 -4.35
C ARG A 146 -19.03 -7.52 -4.97
N GLU A 147 -18.41 -6.37 -5.13
CA GLU A 147 -19.06 -5.11 -5.51
C GLU A 147 -18.15 -4.36 -6.49
N ASP A 148 -18.74 -3.54 -7.37
CA ASP A 148 -18.03 -2.74 -8.37
C ASP A 148 -17.28 -1.57 -7.69
N VAL A 149 -16.22 -1.90 -6.95
CA VAL A 149 -15.40 -0.91 -6.24
C VAL A 149 -14.61 -0.09 -7.26
N VAL A 150 -14.93 1.20 -7.36
CA VAL A 150 -14.28 2.11 -8.33
C VAL A 150 -13.06 2.80 -7.73
N SER A 151 -13.07 3.04 -6.42
CA SER A 151 -11.97 3.71 -5.74
C SER A 151 -11.88 3.25 -4.28
N THR A 152 -10.67 3.18 -3.77
CA THR A 152 -10.38 2.91 -2.35
C THR A 152 -9.27 3.84 -1.87
N HIS A 153 -9.44 4.41 -0.69
CA HIS A 153 -8.51 5.35 -0.09
C HIS A 153 -8.38 5.13 1.42
N CYS A 154 -7.21 5.40 1.98
CA CYS A 154 -6.98 5.36 3.43
C CYS A 154 -7.16 6.77 4.02
N SER A 155 -8.02 6.92 5.03
CA SER A 155 -8.24 8.23 5.66
C SER A 155 -6.96 8.73 6.33
N ARG A 156 -6.58 9.99 6.05
CA ARG A 156 -5.49 10.65 6.77
C ARG A 156 -5.88 10.92 8.22
N LEU A 157 -7.13 11.36 8.44
CA LEU A 157 -7.64 11.75 9.74
C LEU A 157 -7.74 10.56 10.70
N VAL A 158 -8.14 9.40 10.15
CA VAL A 158 -8.33 8.16 10.90
C VAL A 158 -7.59 7.04 10.15
N PRO A 159 -6.27 6.86 10.37
CA PRO A 159 -5.41 6.01 9.55
C PRO A 159 -5.83 4.54 9.42
N ASN A 160 -6.61 4.03 10.38
CA ASN A 160 -7.17 2.69 10.34
C ASN A 160 -8.49 2.57 9.55
N ILE A 161 -9.01 3.65 8.96
CA ILE A 161 -10.22 3.61 8.15
C ILE A 161 -9.88 3.63 6.67
N LEU A 162 -10.27 2.57 5.97
CA LEU A 162 -10.37 2.54 4.52
C LEU A 162 -11.75 2.98 4.10
N VAL A 163 -11.81 3.93 3.16
CA VAL A 163 -13.05 4.38 2.53
C VAL A 163 -13.04 3.88 1.10
N ARG A 164 -14.13 3.23 0.70
CA ARG A 164 -14.35 2.79 -0.68
C ARG A 164 -15.68 3.30 -1.21
N TYR A 165 -15.73 3.52 -2.52
CA TYR A 165 -16.97 3.80 -3.21
C TYR A 165 -17.40 2.57 -4.01
N ASP A 166 -18.54 2.02 -3.64
CA ASP A 166 -19.18 0.95 -4.39
C ASP A 166 -20.15 1.57 -5.41
N LYS A 167 -19.88 1.32 -6.69
CA LYS A 167 -20.71 1.83 -7.78
C LYS A 167 -22.06 1.12 -7.87
N ALA A 168 -22.13 -0.15 -7.46
CA ALA A 168 -23.36 -0.93 -7.55
C ALA A 168 -24.42 -0.40 -6.58
N SER A 169 -24.05 -0.16 -5.31
CA SER A 169 -24.93 0.48 -4.32
C SER A 169 -24.97 2.00 -4.40
N GLY A 170 -24.00 2.63 -5.08
CA GLY A 170 -23.84 4.09 -5.10
C GLY A 170 -23.46 4.67 -3.75
N SER A 171 -22.85 3.86 -2.86
CA SER A 171 -22.60 4.23 -1.46
C SER A 171 -21.12 4.22 -1.10
N PHE A 172 -20.76 5.03 -0.09
CA PHE A 172 -19.45 4.95 0.56
C PHE A 172 -19.49 3.94 1.68
N GLN A 173 -18.49 3.08 1.73
CA GLN A 173 -18.32 2.12 2.79
C GLN A 173 -17.01 2.37 3.52
N CYS A 174 -17.06 2.29 4.84
CA CYS A 174 -15.91 2.48 5.71
C CYS A 174 -15.52 1.15 6.34
N HIS A 175 -14.26 0.76 6.18
CA HIS A 175 -13.70 -0.46 6.74
C HIS A 175 -12.65 -0.12 7.79
N ASP A 176 -12.85 -0.60 9.02
CA ASP A 176 -11.92 -0.43 10.13
C ASP A 176 -10.89 -1.56 10.15
N THR A 177 -9.65 -1.23 9.77
CA THR A 177 -8.56 -2.19 9.65
C THR A 177 -7.96 -2.59 11.00
N ALA A 178 -8.26 -1.86 12.09
CA ALA A 178 -7.79 -2.20 13.43
C ALA A 178 -8.51 -3.43 13.99
N LYS A 179 -9.81 -3.61 13.69
CA LYS A 179 -10.61 -4.74 14.18
C LYS A 179 -10.08 -6.09 13.71
N ASN A 180 -9.56 -6.13 12.48
CA ASN A 180 -8.95 -7.34 11.91
C ASN A 180 -7.68 -7.78 12.65
N ARG A 181 -6.99 -6.86 13.32
CA ARG A 181 -5.79 -7.18 14.11
C ARG A 181 -6.16 -7.82 15.45
N GLN A 182 -7.20 -7.31 16.12
CA GLN A 182 -7.61 -7.79 17.43
C GLN A 182 -8.09 -9.25 17.40
N ALA A 183 -8.85 -9.63 16.36
CA ALA A 183 -9.33 -11.01 16.18
C ALA A 183 -8.20 -12.05 16.05
N ARG A 184 -6.96 -11.64 15.77
CA ARG A 184 -5.80 -12.54 15.68
C ARG A 184 -5.09 -12.74 17.00
N ASN A 185 -4.98 -11.68 17.79
CA ASN A 185 -4.33 -11.75 19.10
C ASN A 185 -5.13 -12.64 20.07
N SER A 186 -6.43 -12.77 19.88
CA SER A 186 -7.29 -13.66 20.68
C SER A 186 -7.19 -15.15 20.33
N VAL A 187 -6.59 -15.52 19.19
CA VAL A 187 -6.46 -16.92 18.75
C VAL A 187 -5.07 -17.50 19.07
N ALA A 188 -4.11 -16.63 19.40
CA ALA A 188 -2.72 -17.01 19.64
C ALA A 188 -2.31 -17.03 21.14
N GLY A 189 -3.27 -16.83 22.06
CA GLY A 189 -3.06 -16.91 23.52
C GLY A 189 -3.93 -17.99 24.13
#